data_AF-A0A954VR98-F1
#
_entry.id   AF-A0A954VR98-F1
#
_cell.length_a   1.000
_cell.length_b   1.000
_cell.length_c   1.000
_cell.angle_alpha   90.00
_cell.angle_beta   90.00
_cell.angle_gamma   90.00
#
_symmetry.space_group_name_H-M   'P 1'
#
loop_
_entity.id
_entity.type
_entity.pdbx_description
1 polymer ?
#
loop_
_entity_poly.entity_id
_entity_poly.type
_entity_poly.pdbx_seq_one_letter_code
_entity_poly.pdbx_strand_id
1 'polypeptide(L)'
;MRVEHILCALFCWNLWVGFLPLAKADNGFLLYTPQKSATGQWYLNVESTAFSANRDNGTNVFFLDDFAGGTYGPLSSSYESDQFRLAPRITIGKSGCNGWGLQANYWEFYATGSTGFAGLPPSAITTPGLEIYADSAHTRAYTLDLEATKRGFYCGNQLLATFGARHGRLRHLDAASAVGLSDEGDFYSLDSQSTSGFNGTGLTYSLTGIRPATDSISYYLGGRLSNLFGTHQATANTSAIGFGPSGFAPAAAGSVSQIDDHMLIAETQVGVLWSKCSKQTGGKLFAKLGFEYQFWDSSNLSANSNSFAGFAGSQADVAAAAADLRTSFTGMVLGAGYAW
;
A
#
# COMPACT_ATOMS: atom_id res chain seq x y z
N MET A 1 -15.42 4.68 16.38
CA MET A 1 -16.42 3.96 15.56
C MET A 1 -15.66 3.15 14.52
N ARG A 2 -15.77 1.83 14.52
CA ARG A 2 -14.93 0.94 13.72
C ARG A 2 -15.36 0.95 12.25
N VAL A 3 -14.43 1.27 11.35
CA VAL A 3 -14.58 1.23 9.88
C VAL A 3 -15.03 -0.16 9.39
N GLU A 4 -14.71 -1.21 10.16
CA GLU A 4 -15.11 -2.60 9.96
C GLU A 4 -16.64 -2.80 9.79
N HIS A 5 -17.47 -2.05 10.52
CA HIS A 5 -18.93 -2.19 10.40
C HIS A 5 -19.52 -1.47 9.18
N ILE A 6 -18.83 -0.46 8.63
CA ILE A 6 -19.32 0.34 7.50
C ILE A 6 -19.11 -0.40 6.18
N LEU A 7 -17.97 -1.09 6.00
CA LEU A 7 -17.69 -1.87 4.79
C LEU A 7 -18.59 -3.10 4.67
N CYS A 8 -18.85 -3.80 5.77
CA CYS A 8 -19.76 -4.96 5.77
C CYS A 8 -21.23 -4.54 5.53
N ALA A 9 -21.64 -3.37 6.07
CA ALA A 9 -22.97 -2.81 5.83
C ALA A 9 -23.14 -2.28 4.38
N LEU A 10 -22.11 -1.65 3.79
CA LEU A 10 -22.16 -1.19 2.39
C LEU A 10 -22.23 -2.36 1.39
N PHE A 11 -21.56 -3.49 1.67
CA PHE A 11 -21.61 -4.68 0.82
C PHE A 11 -22.95 -5.42 0.91
N CYS A 12 -23.60 -5.45 2.09
CA CYS A 12 -24.90 -6.10 2.27
C CYS A 12 -26.10 -5.21 1.92
N TRP A 13 -26.03 -3.89 2.11
CA TRP A 13 -27.18 -3.01 1.97
C TRP A 13 -27.38 -2.51 0.51
N ASN A 14 -26.31 -2.28 -0.26
CA ASN A 14 -26.44 -1.81 -1.64
C ASN A 14 -26.63 -2.91 -2.68
N LEU A 15 -26.39 -4.18 -2.34
CA LEU A 15 -26.70 -5.29 -3.26
C LEU A 15 -28.20 -5.63 -3.33
N TRP A 16 -29.04 -5.10 -2.42
CA TRP A 16 -30.44 -5.52 -2.31
C TRP A 16 -31.50 -4.42 -2.48
N VAL A 17 -31.23 -3.14 -2.19
CA VAL A 17 -32.33 -2.15 -2.01
C VAL A 17 -32.54 -1.19 -3.20
N GLY A 18 -31.76 -1.29 -4.27
CA GLY A 18 -31.83 -0.36 -5.41
C GLY A 18 -32.12 -0.95 -6.79
N PHE A 19 -32.74 -2.13 -6.89
CA PHE A 19 -33.09 -2.74 -8.19
C PHE A 19 -34.50 -2.32 -8.63
N LEU A 20 -34.64 -1.06 -9.07
CA LEU A 20 -35.80 -0.69 -9.89
C LEU A 20 -35.73 -1.46 -11.22
N PRO A 21 -36.83 -2.10 -11.66
CA PRO A 21 -36.88 -2.79 -12.94
C PRO A 21 -36.83 -1.75 -14.07
N LEU A 22 -35.63 -1.52 -14.61
CA LEU A 22 -35.50 -0.77 -15.86
C LEU A 22 -36.04 -1.63 -17.00
N ALA A 23 -36.89 -1.01 -17.81
CA ALA A 23 -37.57 -1.63 -18.95
C ALA A 23 -36.60 -2.41 -19.85
N LYS A 24 -37.11 -3.52 -20.37
CA LYS A 24 -36.44 -4.46 -21.28
C LYS A 24 -35.95 -3.72 -22.53
N ALA A 25 -34.71 -3.28 -22.54
CA ALA A 25 -34.04 -2.78 -23.74
C ALA A 25 -33.55 -3.99 -24.54
N ASP A 26 -34.27 -4.35 -25.60
CA ASP A 26 -33.95 -5.46 -26.52
C ASP A 26 -32.77 -5.13 -27.47
N ASN A 27 -31.91 -4.16 -27.11
CA ASN A 27 -30.73 -3.80 -27.89
C ASN A 27 -29.51 -4.52 -27.30
N GLY A 28 -28.93 -5.42 -28.08
CA GLY A 28 -27.83 -6.32 -27.74
C GLY A 28 -26.49 -5.64 -27.44
N PHE A 29 -26.47 -4.70 -26.49
CA PHE A 29 -25.27 -4.10 -25.96
C PHE A 29 -24.72 -4.96 -24.82
N LEU A 30 -23.99 -6.00 -25.23
CA LEU A 30 -23.34 -6.91 -24.31
C LEU A 30 -21.84 -6.63 -24.35
N LEU A 31 -21.31 -6.29 -23.18
CA LEU A 31 -19.90 -5.99 -23.01
C LEU A 31 -18.97 -7.14 -23.40
N TYR A 32 -19.52 -8.34 -23.49
CA TYR A 32 -18.90 -9.59 -23.87
C TYR A 32 -20.03 -10.56 -24.25
N THR A 33 -20.83 -10.26 -25.29
CA THR A 33 -21.29 -11.43 -26.05
C THR A 33 -20.01 -11.99 -26.62
N PRO A 34 -19.61 -13.23 -26.29
CA PRO A 34 -18.72 -13.91 -27.21
C PRO A 34 -19.43 -13.78 -28.56
N GLN A 35 -18.83 -13.06 -29.51
CA GLN A 35 -18.96 -13.57 -30.87
C GLN A 35 -18.64 -15.04 -30.71
N LYS A 36 -19.53 -15.94 -31.17
CA LYS A 36 -19.33 -17.39 -31.12
C LYS A 36 -18.08 -17.76 -31.94
N SER A 37 -16.93 -17.29 -31.51
CA SER A 37 -15.61 -17.69 -31.92
C SER A 37 -15.40 -19.00 -31.20
N ALA A 38 -15.21 -20.07 -31.96
CA ALA A 38 -15.00 -21.40 -31.41
C ALA A 38 -13.71 -21.49 -30.56
N THR A 39 -12.85 -20.47 -30.56
CA THR A 39 -11.43 -20.57 -30.13
C THR A 39 -11.08 -19.79 -28.85
N GLY A 40 -12.05 -19.17 -28.17
CA GLY A 40 -11.79 -18.29 -27.02
C GLY A 40 -11.17 -16.94 -27.43
N GLN A 41 -11.06 -16.03 -26.47
CA GLN A 41 -10.56 -14.66 -26.65
C GLN A 41 -9.44 -14.36 -25.67
N TRP A 42 -8.37 -13.75 -26.14
CA TRP A 42 -7.33 -13.14 -25.31
C TRP A 42 -7.75 -11.73 -24.91
N TYR A 43 -7.24 -11.27 -23.77
CA TYR A 43 -7.38 -9.89 -23.37
C TYR A 43 -6.16 -9.38 -22.63
N LEU A 44 -5.91 -8.10 -22.78
CA LEU A 44 -4.91 -7.32 -22.07
C LEU A 44 -5.60 -6.09 -21.47
N ASN A 45 -5.26 -5.79 -20.24
CA ASN A 45 -5.75 -4.63 -19.50
C ASN A 45 -4.58 -3.97 -18.78
N VAL A 46 -4.51 -2.66 -18.85
CA VAL A 46 -3.53 -1.84 -18.15
C VAL A 46 -4.31 -0.80 -17.36
N GLU A 47 -4.04 -0.73 -16.07
CA GLU A 47 -4.64 0.23 -15.14
C GLU A 47 -3.53 0.98 -14.42
N SER A 48 -3.84 2.19 -13.96
CA SER A 48 -3.01 2.92 -13.04
C SER A 48 -3.91 3.54 -11.99
N THR A 49 -3.61 3.29 -10.73
CA THR A 49 -4.35 3.87 -9.60
C THR A 49 -3.48 4.92 -8.92
N ALA A 50 -3.95 6.15 -8.83
CA ALA A 50 -3.32 7.19 -8.02
C ALA A 50 -3.76 6.99 -6.56
N PHE A 51 -2.92 6.37 -5.73
CA PHE A 51 -3.20 6.05 -4.33
C PHE A 51 -2.57 7.05 -3.37
N SER A 52 -3.34 7.44 -2.36
CA SER A 52 -2.83 7.86 -1.06
C SER A 52 -2.81 6.63 -0.15
N ALA A 53 -1.69 6.40 0.53
CA ALA A 53 -1.51 5.28 1.45
C ALA A 53 -1.53 5.81 2.88
N ASN A 54 -2.46 5.29 3.69
CA ASN A 54 -2.50 5.51 5.13
C ASN A 54 -2.04 4.22 5.81
N ARG A 55 -0.93 4.29 6.54
CA ARG A 55 -0.28 3.15 7.20
C ARG A 55 0.09 3.52 8.63
N ASP A 56 0.32 2.49 9.44
CA ASP A 56 0.98 2.69 10.71
C ASP A 56 2.48 2.99 10.45
N ASN A 57 2.99 4.07 11.05
CA ASN A 57 4.38 4.50 10.91
C ASN A 57 5.23 3.89 12.02
N GLY A 58 6.47 3.52 11.69
CA GLY A 58 7.47 3.27 12.72
C GLY A 58 7.70 4.52 13.57
N THR A 59 8.07 4.32 14.83
CA THR A 59 8.37 5.42 15.75
C THR A 59 9.88 5.56 15.87
N ASN A 60 10.42 6.74 15.57
CA ASN A 60 11.80 7.09 15.92
C ASN A 60 11.78 8.29 16.87
N VAL A 61 12.51 8.18 17.98
CA VAL A 61 12.55 9.20 19.03
C VAL A 61 14.00 9.51 19.40
N PHE A 62 14.29 10.80 19.57
CA PHE A 62 15.61 11.30 19.94
C PHE A 62 15.52 12.15 21.19
N PHE A 63 16.52 12.02 22.06
CA PHE A 63 16.69 12.81 23.28
C PHE A 63 18.15 13.22 23.44
N LEU A 64 18.35 14.37 24.07
CA LEU A 64 19.64 14.85 24.54
C LEU A 64 19.43 15.41 25.95
N ASP A 65 20.00 14.76 26.95
CA ASP A 65 20.11 15.28 28.30
C ASP A 65 21.44 16.01 28.45
N ASP A 66 21.38 17.32 28.59
CA ASP A 66 22.50 18.18 28.97
C ASP A 66 22.36 18.51 30.46
N PHE A 67 23.24 18.01 31.30
CA PHE A 67 23.12 18.17 32.76
C PHE A 67 23.41 19.59 33.23
N ALA A 68 24.00 20.45 32.39
CA ALA A 68 24.17 21.88 32.63
C ALA A 68 23.06 22.72 31.99
N GLY A 69 22.65 22.37 30.75
CA GLY A 69 21.73 23.14 29.90
C GLY A 69 20.26 22.69 29.93
N GLY A 70 19.97 21.49 30.41
CA GLY A 70 18.64 20.87 30.47
C GLY A 70 18.41 19.75 29.44
N THR A 71 17.17 19.26 29.35
CA THR A 71 16.80 18.19 28.39
C THR A 71 16.23 18.77 27.09
N TYR A 72 16.73 18.29 25.96
CA TYR A 72 16.20 18.55 24.61
C TYR A 72 15.51 17.29 24.07
N GLY A 73 14.24 17.42 23.68
CA GLY A 73 13.41 16.32 23.19
C GLY A 73 12.20 16.01 24.10
N PRO A 74 11.42 14.96 23.80
CA PRO A 74 11.57 14.06 22.65
C PRO A 74 11.38 14.77 21.32
N LEU A 75 12.27 14.54 20.36
CA LEU A 75 11.97 14.77 18.95
C LEU A 75 11.51 13.46 18.33
N SER A 76 10.39 13.50 17.60
CA SER A 76 9.86 12.33 16.90
C SER A 76 9.79 12.59 15.39
N SER A 77 10.22 11.62 14.60
CA SER A 77 9.95 11.62 13.15
C SER A 77 8.52 11.16 12.90
N SER A 78 7.71 11.97 12.21
CA SER A 78 6.38 11.58 11.75
C SER A 78 6.21 11.97 10.29
N TYR A 79 6.77 11.17 9.38
CA TYR A 79 6.57 11.39 7.97
C TYR A 79 5.30 10.68 7.48
N GLU A 80 4.27 11.46 7.17
CA GLU A 80 3.09 10.97 6.47
C GLU A 80 3.26 11.08 4.95
N SER A 81 3.00 9.99 4.24
CA SER A 81 3.02 9.99 2.77
C SER A 81 1.67 10.42 2.22
N ASP A 82 1.34 11.71 2.36
CA ASP A 82 0.07 12.28 1.90
C ASP A 82 0.00 12.49 0.38
N GLN A 83 1.01 12.02 -0.36
CA GLN A 83 1.10 12.23 -1.79
C GLN A 83 0.45 11.10 -2.56
N PHE A 84 -0.37 11.45 -3.56
CA PHE A 84 -0.85 10.49 -4.53
C PHE A 84 0.32 9.91 -5.33
N ARG A 85 0.46 8.58 -5.31
CA ARG A 85 1.44 7.83 -6.09
C ARG A 85 0.73 6.90 -7.06
N LEU A 86 1.28 6.79 -8.28
CA LEU A 86 0.74 5.89 -9.29
C LEU A 86 1.13 4.45 -8.98
N ALA A 87 0.14 3.55 -9.05
CA ALA A 87 0.31 2.12 -8.91
C ALA A 87 -0.19 1.42 -10.18
N PRO A 88 0.70 1.07 -11.12
CA PRO A 88 0.31 0.37 -12.32
C PRO A 88 -0.19 -1.04 -12.01
N ARG A 89 -1.19 -1.48 -12.77
CA ARG A 89 -1.69 -2.85 -12.82
C ARG A 89 -1.72 -3.34 -14.25
N ILE A 90 -1.26 -4.57 -14.47
CA ILE A 90 -1.33 -5.22 -15.77
C ILE A 90 -2.04 -6.56 -15.59
N THR A 91 -3.08 -6.79 -16.37
CA THR A 91 -3.79 -8.07 -16.40
C THR A 91 -3.78 -8.62 -17.82
N ILE A 92 -3.38 -9.88 -17.97
CA ILE A 92 -3.46 -10.63 -19.22
C ILE A 92 -4.25 -11.91 -18.97
N GLY A 93 -5.11 -12.29 -19.90
CA GLY A 93 -5.87 -13.51 -19.75
C GLY A 93 -6.45 -14.05 -21.04
N LYS A 94 -6.99 -15.26 -20.94
CA LYS A 94 -7.73 -15.91 -22.01
C LYS A 94 -9.06 -16.41 -21.46
N SER A 95 -10.14 -16.16 -22.18
CA SER A 95 -11.45 -16.70 -21.84
C SER A 95 -12.01 -17.58 -22.95
N GLY A 96 -12.50 -18.75 -22.57
CA GLY A 96 -13.18 -19.70 -23.42
C GLY A 96 -14.66 -19.39 -23.63
N CYS A 97 -15.27 -20.14 -24.55
CA CYS A 97 -16.64 -19.96 -25.00
C CYS A 97 -17.68 -20.35 -23.94
N ASN A 98 -17.33 -21.26 -23.04
CA ASN A 98 -18.15 -21.69 -21.91
C ASN A 98 -18.06 -20.72 -20.70
N GLY A 99 -17.42 -19.57 -20.87
CA GLY A 99 -17.21 -18.55 -19.85
C GLY A 99 -16.06 -18.83 -18.88
N TRP A 100 -15.43 -20.01 -18.94
CA TRP A 100 -14.23 -20.30 -18.15
C TRP A 100 -12.99 -19.67 -18.79
N GLY A 101 -12.01 -19.29 -17.98
CA GLY A 101 -10.75 -18.74 -18.47
C GLY A 101 -9.65 -18.77 -17.42
N LEU A 102 -8.53 -18.17 -17.78
CA LEU A 102 -7.37 -17.98 -16.91
C LEU A 102 -6.87 -16.54 -17.07
N GLN A 103 -6.35 -15.97 -16.00
CA GLN A 103 -5.68 -14.67 -16.04
C GLN A 103 -4.47 -14.63 -15.11
N ALA A 104 -3.53 -13.75 -15.46
CA ALA A 104 -2.45 -13.32 -14.61
C ALA A 104 -2.57 -11.81 -14.39
N ASN A 105 -2.33 -11.36 -13.17
CA ASN A 105 -2.41 -9.96 -12.78
C ASN A 105 -1.16 -9.55 -12.00
N TYR A 106 -0.55 -8.43 -12.36
CA TYR A 106 0.57 -7.82 -11.64
C TYR A 106 0.17 -6.42 -11.20
N TRP A 107 0.44 -6.07 -9.95
CA TRP A 107 0.23 -4.72 -9.41
C TRP A 107 1.40 -4.34 -8.53
N GLU A 108 1.86 -3.09 -8.63
CA GLU A 108 2.92 -2.54 -7.79
C GLU A 108 2.61 -1.12 -7.36
N PHE A 109 2.87 -0.82 -6.10
CA PHE A 109 2.87 0.51 -5.52
C PHE A 109 4.23 0.79 -4.89
N TYR A 110 4.76 1.97 -5.19
CA TYR A 110 6.01 2.45 -4.60
C TYR A 110 5.85 3.92 -4.24
N ALA A 111 5.99 4.22 -2.95
CA ALA A 111 5.97 5.57 -2.42
C ALA A 111 7.25 5.80 -1.62
N THR A 112 7.94 6.88 -1.95
CA THR A 112 9.01 7.43 -1.12
C THR A 112 8.63 8.83 -0.74
N GLY A 113 8.92 9.16 0.51
CA GLY A 113 8.90 10.51 1.02
C GLY A 113 10.16 10.74 1.82
N SER A 114 10.68 11.95 1.73
CA SER A 114 11.83 12.38 2.52
C SER A 114 11.76 13.88 2.69
N THR A 115 12.09 14.37 3.87
CA THR A 115 12.60 15.73 3.99
C THR A 115 14.04 15.65 3.50
N GLY A 116 14.32 16.28 2.35
CA GLY A 116 15.71 16.36 1.88
C GLY A 116 16.56 17.03 2.95
N PHE A 117 17.85 16.71 3.00
CA PHE A 117 18.82 17.40 3.86
C PHE A 117 18.66 18.92 3.64
N ALA A 118 18.09 19.63 4.59
CA ALA A 118 17.85 21.07 4.48
C ALA A 118 19.14 21.89 4.70
N GLY A 119 20.29 21.22 4.77
CA GLY A 119 21.44 21.70 5.53
C GLY A 119 21.26 21.38 7.01
N LEU A 120 22.37 21.43 7.77
CA LEU A 120 22.24 21.98 9.12
C LEU A 120 21.64 23.39 8.95
N PRO A 121 20.72 23.85 9.82
CA PRO A 121 20.22 25.21 9.71
C PRO A 121 21.39 26.20 9.55
N PRO A 122 21.21 27.32 8.82
CA PRO A 122 22.28 28.29 8.57
C PRO A 122 22.97 28.78 9.85
N SER A 123 22.27 28.71 10.99
CA SER A 123 22.87 28.62 12.31
C SER A 123 23.27 27.17 12.56
N ALA A 124 24.49 26.77 12.13
CA ALA A 124 25.10 25.54 12.62
C ALA A 124 24.86 25.48 14.14
N ILE A 125 24.49 24.34 14.69
CA ILE A 125 24.24 24.20 16.13
C ILE A 125 25.46 24.80 16.85
N THR A 126 25.29 26.03 17.33
CA THR A 126 26.29 26.91 17.96
C THR A 126 25.86 27.21 19.38
N THR A 127 24.62 26.86 19.69
CA THR A 127 24.01 26.80 21.00
C THR A 127 23.62 25.34 21.24
N PRO A 128 23.62 24.87 22.48
CA PRO A 128 23.18 23.52 22.77
C PRO A 128 21.74 23.27 22.30
N GLY A 129 21.48 22.04 21.87
CA GLY A 129 20.20 21.67 21.29
C GLY A 129 20.25 20.33 20.57
N LEU A 130 19.08 19.89 20.12
CA LEU A 130 18.86 18.66 19.37
C LEU A 130 17.98 18.97 18.17
N GLU A 131 18.29 18.40 17.01
CA GLU A 131 17.53 18.63 15.77
C GLU A 131 17.53 17.40 14.85
N ILE A 132 16.38 17.08 14.27
CA ILE A 132 16.26 16.09 13.19
C ILE A 132 16.59 16.79 11.86
N TYR A 133 17.62 16.31 11.15
CA TYR A 133 18.08 16.91 9.90
C TYR A 133 17.77 16.08 8.65
N ALA A 134 17.39 14.81 8.84
CA ALA A 134 16.96 13.93 7.77
C ALA A 134 15.86 13.00 8.28
N ASP A 135 14.78 12.87 7.51
CA ASP A 135 13.69 11.94 7.76
C ASP A 135 13.20 11.37 6.43
N SER A 136 12.94 10.07 6.39
CA SER A 136 12.52 9.35 5.20
C SER A 136 11.58 8.21 5.52
N ALA A 137 10.59 8.05 4.66
CA ALA A 137 9.56 7.02 4.72
C ALA A 137 9.44 6.36 3.35
N HIS A 138 9.48 5.03 3.30
CA HIS A 138 9.38 4.24 2.09
C HIS A 138 8.30 3.19 2.28
N THR A 139 7.37 3.11 1.33
CA THR A 139 6.35 2.06 1.28
C THR A 139 6.40 1.41 -0.08
N ARG A 140 6.51 0.07 -0.09
CA ARG A 140 6.45 -0.74 -1.28
C ARG A 140 5.46 -1.87 -1.08
N ALA A 141 4.53 -2.01 -2.01
CA ALA A 141 3.59 -3.12 -2.05
C ALA A 141 3.54 -3.68 -3.47
N TYR A 142 3.45 -5.00 -3.61
CA TYR A 142 3.13 -5.60 -4.90
C TYR A 142 2.32 -6.88 -4.74
N THR A 143 1.59 -7.25 -5.80
CA THR A 143 0.91 -8.54 -5.91
C THR A 143 1.14 -9.16 -7.29
N LEU A 144 1.18 -10.49 -7.32
CA LEU A 144 1.16 -11.31 -8.52
C LEU A 144 0.08 -12.38 -8.35
N ASP A 145 -0.91 -12.37 -9.24
CA ASP A 145 -2.08 -13.26 -9.16
C ASP A 145 -2.08 -14.20 -10.36
N LEU A 146 -2.47 -15.45 -10.13
CA LEU A 146 -2.80 -16.45 -11.15
C LEU A 146 -4.18 -17.02 -10.84
N GLU A 147 -5.17 -16.75 -11.69
CA GLU A 147 -6.58 -16.98 -11.37
C GLU A 147 -7.32 -17.70 -12.49
N ALA A 148 -8.15 -18.67 -12.11
CA ALA A 148 -9.23 -19.16 -12.95
C ALA A 148 -10.38 -18.16 -12.95
N THR A 149 -10.98 -17.95 -14.11
CA THR A 149 -12.07 -17.00 -14.29
C THR A 149 -13.35 -17.71 -14.72
N LYS A 150 -14.50 -17.25 -14.22
CA LYS A 150 -15.81 -17.69 -14.68
C LYS A 150 -16.69 -16.49 -14.95
N ARG A 151 -17.10 -16.37 -16.21
CA ARG A 151 -18.08 -15.38 -16.68
C ARG A 151 -19.49 -15.94 -16.63
N GLY A 152 -20.45 -15.07 -16.28
CA GLY A 152 -21.87 -15.37 -16.26
C GLY A 152 -22.72 -14.11 -16.47
N PHE A 153 -24.03 -14.33 -16.60
CA PHE A 153 -25.02 -13.27 -16.71
C PHE A 153 -26.10 -13.46 -15.66
N TYR A 154 -26.48 -12.39 -14.97
CA TYR A 154 -27.56 -12.40 -14.00
C TYR A 154 -28.34 -11.09 -14.05
N CYS A 155 -29.65 -11.18 -14.32
CA CYS A 155 -30.55 -10.02 -14.42
C CYS A 155 -30.02 -8.91 -15.36
N GLY A 156 -29.45 -9.28 -16.51
CA GLY A 156 -28.87 -8.34 -17.48
C GLY A 156 -27.48 -7.80 -17.12
N ASN A 157 -26.95 -8.13 -15.93
CA ASN A 157 -25.60 -7.76 -15.52
C ASN A 157 -24.61 -8.84 -15.94
N GLN A 158 -23.40 -8.43 -16.27
CA GLN A 158 -22.27 -9.34 -16.48
C GLN A 158 -21.58 -9.57 -15.15
N LEU A 159 -21.30 -10.84 -14.85
CA LEU A 159 -20.54 -11.22 -13.66
C LEU A 159 -19.25 -11.91 -14.09
N LEU A 160 -18.15 -11.55 -13.44
CA LEU A 160 -16.86 -12.19 -13.54
C LEU A 160 -16.43 -12.59 -12.13
N ALA A 161 -16.40 -13.91 -11.88
CA ALA A 161 -15.80 -14.47 -10.67
C ALA A 161 -14.38 -14.92 -10.98
N THR A 162 -13.46 -14.72 -10.03
CA THR A 162 -12.10 -15.26 -10.08
C THR A 162 -11.78 -16.05 -8.82
N PHE A 163 -10.95 -17.07 -8.98
CA PHE A 163 -10.39 -17.84 -7.87
C PHE A 163 -8.98 -18.31 -8.26
N GLY A 164 -8.02 -18.18 -7.36
CA GLY A 164 -6.64 -18.52 -7.68
C GLY A 164 -5.66 -18.36 -6.55
N ALA A 165 -4.39 -18.25 -6.93
CA ALA A 165 -3.28 -18.00 -6.04
C ALA A 165 -2.78 -16.56 -6.22
N ARG A 166 -2.36 -15.95 -5.11
CA ARG A 166 -1.72 -14.64 -5.06
C ARG A 166 -0.44 -14.73 -4.27
N HIS A 167 0.62 -14.15 -4.80
CA HIS A 167 1.81 -13.79 -4.04
C HIS A 167 1.77 -12.29 -3.76
N GLY A 168 2.03 -11.90 -2.52
CA GLY A 168 1.97 -10.51 -2.10
C GLY A 168 3.14 -10.15 -1.19
N ARG A 169 3.63 -8.93 -1.35
CA ARG A 169 4.64 -8.34 -0.48
C ARG A 169 4.26 -6.93 -0.11
N LEU A 170 4.42 -6.59 1.17
CA LEU A 170 4.30 -5.24 1.71
C LEU A 170 5.56 -4.94 2.53
N ARG A 171 6.12 -3.75 2.38
CA ARG A 171 7.26 -3.30 3.17
C ARG A 171 7.15 -1.82 3.45
N HIS A 172 7.33 -1.47 4.71
CA HIS A 172 7.56 -0.11 5.19
C HIS A 172 8.98 0.01 5.71
N LEU A 173 9.59 1.16 5.48
CA LEU A 173 10.86 1.54 6.06
C LEU A 173 10.75 3.01 6.44
N ASP A 174 11.01 3.31 7.69
CA ASP A 174 11.12 4.65 8.24
C ASP A 174 12.54 4.81 8.76
N ALA A 175 13.20 5.93 8.45
CA ALA A 175 14.53 6.21 8.91
C ALA A 175 14.70 7.70 9.15
N ALA A 176 15.27 8.05 10.30
CA ALA A 176 15.51 9.43 10.69
C ALA A 176 16.90 9.57 11.32
N SER A 177 17.50 10.74 11.12
CA SER A 177 18.78 11.12 11.69
C SER A 177 18.68 12.46 12.39
N ALA A 178 19.32 12.57 13.55
CA ALA A 178 19.37 13.77 14.35
C ALA A 178 20.81 14.10 14.77
N VAL A 179 21.05 15.37 15.05
CA VAL A 179 22.30 15.87 15.64
C VAL A 179 22.00 16.64 16.92
N GLY A 180 22.91 16.55 17.88
CA GLY A 180 22.83 17.30 19.13
C GLY A 180 24.16 17.92 19.52
N LEU A 181 24.12 19.01 20.29
CA LEU A 181 25.27 19.65 20.92
C LEU A 181 24.92 19.98 22.38
N SER A 182 25.83 19.70 23.32
CA SER A 182 25.70 20.12 24.73
C SER A 182 26.45 21.43 25.04
N ASP A 183 26.20 22.00 26.22
CA ASP A 183 26.90 23.17 26.78
C ASP A 183 28.40 22.92 26.99
N GLU A 184 28.80 21.68 27.25
CA GLU A 184 30.21 21.27 27.37
C GLU A 184 30.91 21.12 26.01
N GLY A 185 30.18 21.27 24.90
CA GLY A 185 30.70 21.09 23.55
C GLY A 185 30.77 19.63 23.11
N ASP A 186 30.01 18.74 23.75
CA ASP A 186 29.85 17.36 23.28
C ASP A 186 28.86 17.33 22.11
N PHE A 187 29.26 16.74 21.00
CA PHE A 187 28.43 16.58 19.81
C PHE A 187 27.92 15.15 19.70
N TYR A 188 26.66 15.01 19.29
CA TYR A 188 25.98 13.74 19.10
C TYR A 188 25.44 13.60 17.67
N SER A 189 25.68 12.44 17.05
CA SER A 189 25.02 12.01 15.82
C SER A 189 24.17 10.80 16.16
N LEU A 190 22.88 10.87 15.85
CA LEU A 190 21.89 9.85 16.17
C LEU A 190 21.21 9.38 14.88
N ASP A 191 21.13 8.08 14.68
CA ASP A 191 20.43 7.47 13.56
C ASP A 191 19.46 6.41 14.06
N SER A 192 18.32 6.33 13.38
CA SER A 192 17.23 5.41 13.68
C SER A 192 16.67 4.85 12.38
N GLN A 193 16.31 3.57 12.39
CA GLN A 193 15.63 2.92 11.30
C GLN A 193 14.66 1.89 11.85
N SER A 194 13.42 1.93 11.39
CA SER A 194 12.40 0.91 11.62
C SER A 194 11.89 0.36 10.30
N THR A 195 11.76 -0.95 10.19
CA THR A 195 11.24 -1.65 9.00
C THR A 195 10.18 -2.64 9.45
N SER A 196 9.03 -2.65 8.79
CA SER A 196 8.03 -3.71 8.91
C SER A 196 7.69 -4.25 7.53
N GLY A 197 7.34 -5.51 7.42
CA GLY A 197 6.98 -6.07 6.13
C GLY A 197 6.49 -7.50 6.17
N PHE A 198 5.73 -7.86 5.14
CA PHE A 198 5.18 -9.18 4.94
C PHE A 198 5.55 -9.68 3.55
N ASN A 199 5.78 -10.98 3.44
CA ASN A 199 5.98 -11.66 2.18
C ASN A 199 5.33 -13.03 2.24
N GLY A 200 4.38 -13.30 1.34
CA GLY A 200 3.60 -14.54 1.42
C GLY A 200 2.83 -14.88 0.17
N THR A 201 2.27 -16.08 0.17
CA THR A 201 1.43 -16.61 -0.91
C THR A 201 0.17 -17.19 -0.32
N GLY A 202 -0.96 -17.06 -1.00
CA GLY A 202 -2.18 -17.70 -0.56
C GLY A 202 -3.30 -17.61 -1.58
N LEU A 203 -4.53 -17.67 -1.10
CA LEU A 203 -5.71 -17.72 -1.94
C LEU A 203 -6.22 -16.32 -2.24
N THR A 204 -6.67 -16.12 -3.47
CA THR A 204 -7.36 -14.90 -3.89
C THR A 204 -8.65 -15.26 -4.60
N TYR A 205 -9.67 -14.44 -4.39
CA TYR A 205 -10.94 -14.54 -5.08
C TYR A 205 -11.54 -13.17 -5.28
N SER A 206 -12.22 -12.97 -6.41
CA SER A 206 -12.89 -11.72 -6.70
C SER A 206 -14.23 -11.93 -7.38
N LEU A 207 -15.10 -10.94 -7.25
CA LEU A 207 -16.34 -10.84 -7.97
C LEU A 207 -16.47 -9.43 -8.54
N THR A 208 -16.60 -9.35 -9.85
CA THR A 208 -16.85 -8.10 -10.57
C THR A 208 -18.20 -8.17 -11.27
N GLY A 209 -19.03 -7.17 -11.03
CA GLY A 209 -20.29 -6.95 -11.73
C GLY A 209 -20.19 -5.77 -12.68
N ILE A 210 -20.75 -5.90 -13.88
CA ILE A 210 -20.86 -4.81 -14.85
C ILE A 210 -22.30 -4.67 -15.31
N ARG A 211 -22.86 -3.47 -15.15
CA ARG A 211 -24.23 -3.12 -15.53
C ARG A 211 -24.21 -2.13 -16.70
N PRO A 212 -24.79 -2.49 -17.86
CA PRO A 212 -24.97 -1.57 -18.97
C PRO A 212 -25.81 -0.35 -18.56
N ALA A 213 -25.34 0.85 -18.90
CA ALA A 213 -26.07 2.10 -18.74
C ALA A 213 -26.55 2.63 -20.10
N THR A 214 -25.71 2.52 -21.12
CA THR A 214 -25.99 2.86 -22.52
C THR A 214 -25.28 1.86 -23.44
N ASP A 215 -25.38 2.06 -24.76
CA ASP A 215 -24.67 1.30 -25.80
C ASP A 215 -23.14 1.50 -25.83
N SER A 216 -22.55 2.19 -24.87
CA SER A 216 -21.09 2.33 -24.78
C SER A 216 -20.62 2.49 -23.35
N ILE A 217 -21.50 2.88 -22.44
CA ILE A 217 -21.19 3.17 -21.04
C ILE A 217 -21.80 2.11 -20.15
N SER A 218 -21.05 1.68 -19.15
CA SER A 218 -21.50 0.74 -18.14
C SER A 218 -20.95 1.12 -16.77
N TYR A 219 -21.67 0.77 -15.72
CA TYR A 219 -21.17 0.88 -14.36
C TYR A 219 -20.50 -0.43 -13.98
N TYR A 220 -19.39 -0.37 -13.25
CA TYR A 220 -18.75 -1.57 -12.71
C TYR A 220 -18.58 -1.45 -11.20
N LEU A 221 -18.66 -2.60 -10.54
CA LEU A 221 -18.38 -2.79 -9.12
C LEU A 221 -17.56 -4.07 -8.99
N GLY A 222 -16.42 -4.01 -8.32
CA GLY A 222 -15.55 -5.15 -8.07
C GLY A 222 -15.18 -5.24 -6.60
N GLY A 223 -15.12 -6.46 -6.09
CA GLY A 223 -14.54 -6.78 -4.78
C GLY A 223 -13.56 -7.94 -4.91
N ARG A 224 -12.42 -7.84 -4.25
CA ARG A 224 -11.42 -8.91 -4.13
C ARG A 224 -11.07 -9.10 -2.68
N LEU A 225 -10.91 -10.35 -2.28
CA LEU A 225 -10.38 -10.74 -0.98
C LEU A 225 -9.24 -11.72 -1.19
N SER A 226 -8.20 -11.61 -0.36
CA SER A 226 -7.09 -12.54 -0.35
C SER A 226 -6.66 -12.85 1.08
N ASN A 227 -6.28 -14.10 1.31
CA ASN A 227 -5.68 -14.54 2.55
C ASN A 227 -4.33 -15.16 2.20
N LEU A 228 -3.25 -14.45 2.50
CA LEU A 228 -1.88 -14.84 2.19
C LEU A 228 -1.25 -15.45 3.43
N PHE A 229 -0.42 -16.48 3.25
CA PHE A 229 0.36 -17.08 4.32
C PHE A 229 1.84 -16.86 4.02
N GLY A 230 2.59 -16.43 5.02
CA GLY A 230 3.98 -16.08 4.80
C GLY A 230 4.67 -15.60 6.06
N THR A 231 5.68 -14.77 5.87
CA THR A 231 6.51 -14.28 6.96
C THR A 231 6.23 -12.80 7.18
N HIS A 232 5.88 -12.43 8.41
CA HIS A 232 5.88 -11.07 8.91
C HIS A 232 7.21 -10.80 9.62
N GLN A 233 7.91 -9.74 9.21
CA GLN A 233 9.18 -9.30 9.78
C GLN A 233 9.08 -7.85 10.26
N ALA A 234 9.62 -7.58 11.45
CA ALA A 234 9.82 -6.26 12.01
C ALA A 234 11.29 -6.11 12.43
N THR A 235 11.91 -4.98 12.12
CA THR A 235 13.30 -4.68 12.45
C THR A 235 13.40 -3.24 12.95
N ALA A 236 14.14 -3.01 14.02
CA ALA A 236 14.50 -1.68 14.51
C ALA A 236 16.01 -1.62 14.73
N ASN A 237 16.66 -0.57 14.23
CA ASN A 237 18.09 -0.33 14.36
C ASN A 237 18.32 1.10 14.85
N THR A 238 19.28 1.28 15.75
CA THR A 238 19.63 2.58 16.31
C THR A 238 21.15 2.74 16.42
N SER A 239 21.66 3.94 16.19
CA SER A 239 23.08 4.27 16.34
C SER A 239 23.21 5.64 17.01
N ALA A 240 24.03 5.73 18.04
CA ALA A 240 24.40 6.97 18.72
C ALA A 240 25.91 7.10 18.71
N ILE A 241 26.43 8.24 18.27
CA ILE A 241 27.85 8.54 18.26
C ILE A 241 28.04 9.88 18.97
N GLY A 242 28.65 9.85 20.15
CA GLY A 242 29.13 11.05 20.84
C GLY A 242 30.60 11.31 20.53
N PHE A 243 30.97 12.57 20.32
CA PHE A 243 32.36 13.03 20.34
C PHE A 243 32.48 14.38 21.05
N GLY A 244 33.53 14.54 21.84
CA GLY A 244 33.76 15.77 22.60
C GLY A 244 35.15 15.83 23.21
N PRO A 245 35.44 16.88 23.99
CA PRO A 245 36.73 17.02 24.69
C PRO A 245 37.05 15.83 25.60
N SER A 246 36.01 15.18 26.12
CA SER A 246 36.10 14.03 27.03
C SER A 246 36.33 12.69 26.33
N GLY A 247 36.21 12.62 24.99
CA GLY A 247 36.52 11.42 24.21
C GLY A 247 35.53 11.11 23.09
N PHE A 248 35.36 9.82 22.83
CA PHE A 248 34.50 9.27 21.76
C PHE A 248 33.68 8.10 22.32
N ALA A 249 32.37 8.14 22.14
CA ALA A 249 31.42 7.17 22.70
C ALA A 249 30.43 6.69 21.63
N PRO A 250 30.72 5.59 20.92
CA PRO A 250 29.79 4.99 19.96
C PRO A 250 28.92 3.92 20.63
N ALA A 251 27.65 3.85 20.24
CA ALA A 251 26.74 2.77 20.59
C ALA A 251 25.83 2.44 19.40
N ALA A 252 25.60 1.15 19.16
CA ALA A 252 24.66 0.69 18.17
C ALA A 252 23.89 -0.51 18.72
N ALA A 253 22.60 -0.57 18.41
CA ALA A 253 21.72 -1.65 18.79
C ALA A 253 20.79 -1.98 17.63
N GLY A 254 20.29 -3.21 17.64
CA GLY A 254 19.32 -3.68 16.67
C GLY A 254 18.45 -4.78 17.27
N SER A 255 17.20 -4.80 16.85
CA SER A 255 16.21 -5.81 17.21
C SER A 255 15.53 -6.29 15.95
N VAL A 256 15.34 -7.61 15.85
CA VAL A 256 14.58 -8.26 14.77
C VAL A 256 13.54 -9.15 15.42
N SER A 257 12.32 -9.05 14.92
CA SER A 257 11.22 -9.94 15.25
C SER A 257 10.67 -10.52 13.95
N GLN A 258 10.41 -11.82 13.94
CA GLN A 258 9.93 -12.53 12.77
C GLN A 258 8.99 -13.65 13.19
N ILE A 259 7.83 -13.72 12.56
CA ILE A 259 6.85 -14.78 12.76
C ILE A 259 6.28 -15.24 11.42
N ASP A 260 5.87 -16.50 11.35
CA ASP A 260 5.00 -16.97 10.28
C ASP A 260 3.57 -16.55 10.61
N ASP A 261 2.93 -15.85 9.68
CA ASP A 261 1.63 -15.24 9.87
C ASP A 261 0.84 -15.20 8.56
N HIS A 262 -0.37 -14.66 8.64
CA HIS A 262 -1.26 -14.43 7.53
C HIS A 262 -1.50 -12.94 7.31
N MET A 263 -1.73 -12.57 6.05
CA MET A 263 -2.13 -11.23 5.66
C MET A 263 -3.47 -11.27 4.93
N LEU A 264 -4.43 -10.51 5.46
CA LEU A 264 -5.70 -10.25 4.81
C LEU A 264 -5.54 -9.06 3.87
N ILE A 265 -5.98 -9.23 2.62
CA ILE A 265 -6.09 -8.14 1.65
C ILE A 265 -7.55 -8.04 1.19
N ALA A 266 -8.14 -6.86 1.33
CA ALA A 266 -9.45 -6.54 0.80
C ALA A 266 -9.35 -5.38 -0.18
N GLU A 267 -9.86 -5.56 -1.40
CA GLU A 267 -9.87 -4.53 -2.44
C GLU A 267 -11.30 -4.32 -2.92
N THR A 268 -11.70 -3.07 -3.14
CA THR A 268 -12.99 -2.72 -3.72
C THR A 268 -12.79 -1.65 -4.78
N GLN A 269 -13.54 -1.76 -5.87
CA GLN A 269 -13.53 -0.79 -6.96
C GLN A 269 -14.94 -0.47 -7.42
N VAL A 270 -15.20 0.79 -7.74
CA VAL A 270 -16.47 1.21 -8.35
C VAL A 270 -16.21 2.29 -9.38
N GLY A 271 -16.93 2.27 -10.50
CA GLY A 271 -16.77 3.32 -11.50
C GLY A 271 -17.58 3.12 -12.77
N VAL A 272 -17.09 3.76 -13.82
CA VAL A 272 -17.67 3.77 -15.16
C VAL A 272 -16.69 3.15 -16.15
N LEU A 273 -17.23 2.36 -17.06
CA LEU A 273 -16.51 1.70 -18.12
C LEU A 273 -17.12 2.09 -19.46
N TRP A 274 -16.29 2.64 -20.34
CA TRP A 274 -16.60 2.85 -21.74
C TRP A 274 -16.10 1.66 -22.57
N SER A 275 -16.85 1.23 -23.59
CA SER A 275 -16.38 0.19 -24.49
C SER A 275 -16.94 0.30 -25.91
N LYS A 276 -16.15 -0.17 -26.88
CA LYS A 276 -16.52 -0.15 -28.30
C LYS A 276 -15.94 -1.34 -29.04
N CYS A 277 -16.76 -1.97 -29.88
CA CYS A 277 -16.33 -3.05 -30.77
C CYS A 277 -15.60 -2.48 -31.99
N SER A 278 -14.45 -3.05 -32.33
CA SER A 278 -13.70 -2.73 -33.54
C SER A 278 -14.22 -3.57 -34.70
N LYS A 279 -14.75 -2.92 -35.75
CA LYS A 279 -15.26 -3.61 -36.94
C LYS A 279 -14.13 -4.31 -37.74
N GLN A 280 -12.92 -3.76 -37.70
CA GLN A 280 -11.79 -4.23 -38.51
C GLN A 280 -11.12 -5.47 -37.91
N THR A 281 -10.99 -5.52 -36.58
CA THR A 281 -10.24 -6.59 -35.90
C THR A 281 -11.15 -7.63 -35.26
N GLY A 282 -12.47 -7.39 -35.19
CA GLY A 282 -13.41 -8.21 -34.43
C GLY A 282 -13.19 -8.15 -32.91
N GLY A 283 -12.19 -7.39 -32.46
CA GLY A 283 -11.87 -7.20 -31.06
C GLY A 283 -12.66 -6.07 -30.41
N LYS A 284 -12.42 -5.87 -29.13
CA LYS A 284 -13.12 -4.90 -28.30
C LYS A 284 -12.16 -4.05 -27.51
N LEU A 285 -12.30 -2.73 -27.65
CA LEU A 285 -11.61 -1.74 -26.84
C LEU A 285 -12.47 -1.34 -25.65
N PHE A 286 -11.84 -1.10 -24.51
CA PHE A 286 -12.49 -0.54 -23.34
C PHE A 286 -11.57 0.42 -22.60
N ALA A 287 -12.18 1.37 -21.91
CA ALA A 287 -11.54 2.29 -20.98
C ALA A 287 -12.39 2.36 -19.72
N LYS A 288 -11.76 2.48 -18.55
CA LYS A 288 -12.46 2.61 -17.27
C LYS A 288 -11.89 3.75 -16.43
N LEU A 289 -12.77 4.38 -15.68
CA LEU A 289 -12.48 5.38 -14.66
C LEU A 289 -13.22 4.99 -13.39
N GLY A 290 -12.60 5.09 -12.23
CA GLY A 290 -13.27 4.78 -10.98
C GLY A 290 -12.50 5.14 -9.73
N PHE A 291 -13.02 4.66 -8.61
CA PHE A 291 -12.40 4.74 -7.30
C PHE A 291 -11.99 3.34 -6.85
N GLU A 292 -10.89 3.27 -6.12
CA GLU A 292 -10.39 2.04 -5.52
C GLU A 292 -10.02 2.28 -4.06
N TYR A 293 -10.44 1.34 -3.22
CA TYR A 293 -10.04 1.23 -1.83
C TYR A 293 -9.42 -0.14 -1.59
N GLN A 294 -8.27 -0.18 -0.93
CA GLN A 294 -7.65 -1.42 -0.48
C GLN A 294 -7.31 -1.36 1.01
N PHE A 295 -7.39 -2.50 1.68
CA PHE A 295 -7.03 -2.68 3.07
C PHE A 295 -6.18 -3.93 3.21
N TRP A 296 -5.03 -3.79 3.86
CA TRP A 296 -4.01 -4.81 4.06
C TRP A 296 -3.71 -4.88 5.56
N ASP A 297 -3.79 -6.07 6.13
CA ASP A 297 -3.65 -6.27 7.58
C ASP A 297 -2.96 -7.61 7.88
N SER A 298 -2.01 -7.57 8.80
CA SER A 298 -1.28 -8.74 9.36
C SER A 298 -1.33 -8.63 10.88
N SER A 299 -1.04 -9.72 11.60
CA SER A 299 -0.95 -9.66 13.06
C SER A 299 0.12 -8.66 13.53
N ASN A 300 -0.07 -8.18 14.76
CA ASN A 300 0.84 -7.23 15.38
C ASN A 300 2.20 -7.86 15.65
N LEU A 301 3.25 -7.19 15.21
CA LEU A 301 4.64 -7.58 15.43
C LEU A 301 5.44 -6.31 15.67
N SER A 302 6.22 -6.29 16.74
CA SER A 302 7.07 -5.16 17.06
C SER A 302 8.52 -5.58 17.22
N ALA A 303 9.42 -4.66 16.90
CA ALA A 303 10.84 -4.73 17.23
C ALA A 303 11.24 -3.36 17.75
N ASN A 304 11.94 -3.31 18.89
CA ASN A 304 12.33 -2.06 19.54
C ASN A 304 13.84 -2.07 19.73
N SER A 305 14.50 -0.95 19.43
CA SER A 305 15.93 -0.77 19.64
C SER A 305 16.18 0.57 20.32
N ASN A 306 17.19 0.62 21.19
CA ASN A 306 17.63 1.83 21.85
C ASN A 306 19.17 1.85 21.90
N SER A 307 19.77 2.98 21.55
CA SER A 307 21.20 3.24 21.68
C SER A 307 21.40 4.56 22.43
N PHE A 308 22.45 4.62 23.25
CA PHE A 308 22.81 5.84 23.96
C PHE A 308 24.32 6.09 23.87
N ALA A 309 24.70 7.35 23.79
CA ALA A 309 26.08 7.80 23.90
C ALA A 309 26.13 8.91 24.96
N GLY A 310 27.16 8.93 25.79
CA GLY A 310 27.25 9.94 26.84
C GLY A 310 28.65 10.18 27.35
N PHE A 311 28.83 11.37 27.93
CA PHE A 311 30.04 11.86 28.56
C PHE A 311 29.73 12.38 29.98
N ALA A 312 30.75 12.86 30.67
CA ALA A 312 30.54 13.53 31.95
C ALA A 312 29.88 14.90 31.70
N GLY A 313 28.57 14.99 31.91
CA GLY A 313 27.81 16.24 31.74
C GLY A 313 26.68 16.13 30.71
N SER A 314 26.72 15.17 29.79
CA SER A 314 25.68 15.04 28.76
C SER A 314 25.47 13.60 28.29
N GLN A 315 24.29 13.30 27.77
CA GLN A 315 23.92 12.01 27.18
C GLN A 315 22.90 12.22 26.06
N ALA A 316 23.04 11.49 24.96
CA ALA A 316 22.04 11.43 23.91
C ALA A 316 21.51 10.00 23.73
N ASP A 317 20.20 9.89 23.57
CA ASP A 317 19.48 8.64 23.40
C ASP A 317 18.71 8.63 22.07
N VAL A 318 18.66 7.48 21.43
CA VAL A 318 17.85 7.25 20.24
C VAL A 318 17.13 5.92 20.32
N ALA A 319 15.82 5.97 20.14
CA ALA A 319 14.94 4.82 20.14
C ALA A 319 14.26 4.66 18.78
N ALA A 320 14.12 3.42 18.32
CA ALA A 320 13.36 3.06 17.12
C ALA A 320 12.41 1.91 17.45
N ALA A 321 11.18 1.97 16.92
CA ALA A 321 10.17 0.94 17.05
C ALA A 321 9.52 0.68 15.69
N ALA A 322 9.59 -0.56 15.21
CA ALA A 322 8.80 -1.00 14.06
C ALA A 322 7.35 -1.22 14.49
N ALA A 323 6.42 -0.63 13.73
CA ALA A 323 4.99 -0.69 13.98
C ALA A 323 4.32 -1.89 13.31
N ASP A 324 3.05 -2.10 13.68
CA ASP A 324 2.17 -3.11 13.08
C ASP A 324 2.03 -2.90 11.57
N LEU A 325 1.76 -4.00 10.85
CA LEU A 325 1.70 -3.99 9.40
C LEU A 325 0.25 -3.89 8.91
N ARG A 326 -0.31 -2.69 9.09
CA ARG A 326 -1.64 -2.35 8.59
C ARG A 326 -1.54 -1.16 7.65
N THR A 327 -2.13 -1.30 6.47
CA THR A 327 -2.14 -0.25 5.45
C THR A 327 -3.47 -0.20 4.74
N SER A 328 -3.97 1.01 4.50
CA SER A 328 -5.08 1.26 3.61
C SER A 328 -4.65 2.16 2.45
N PHE A 329 -5.18 1.87 1.28
CA PHE A 329 -4.94 2.64 0.07
C PHE A 329 -6.27 3.20 -0.42
N THR A 330 -6.33 4.49 -0.74
CA THR A 330 -7.51 5.11 -1.36
C THR A 330 -7.07 5.88 -2.59
N GLY A 331 -7.74 5.66 -3.72
CA GLY A 331 -7.27 6.23 -4.98
C GLY A 331 -8.28 6.28 -6.11
N MET A 332 -7.85 6.95 -7.18
CA MET A 332 -8.58 7.03 -8.45
C MET A 332 -7.93 6.12 -9.49
N VAL A 333 -8.74 5.33 -10.18
CA VAL A 333 -8.31 4.35 -11.18
C VAL A 333 -8.57 4.89 -12.58
N LEU A 334 -7.56 4.85 -13.43
CA LEU A 334 -7.70 4.97 -14.89
C LEU A 334 -7.19 3.69 -15.53
N GLY A 335 -7.97 3.09 -16.43
CA GLY A 335 -7.54 1.88 -17.13
C GLY A 335 -8.03 1.81 -18.55
N ALA A 336 -7.35 1.01 -19.36
CA ALA A 336 -7.72 0.71 -20.73
C ALA A 336 -7.28 -0.70 -21.10
N GLY A 337 -7.97 -1.29 -22.07
CA GLY A 337 -7.60 -2.61 -22.53
C GLY A 337 -8.24 -3.00 -23.85
N TYR A 338 -7.88 -4.19 -24.29
CA TYR A 338 -8.27 -4.76 -25.55
C TYR A 338 -8.49 -6.26 -25.42
N ALA A 339 -9.56 -6.77 -26.02
CA ALA A 339 -9.86 -8.19 -26.14
C ALA A 339 -9.98 -8.60 -27.61
N TRP A 340 -9.39 -9.74 -27.99
CA TRP A 340 -9.36 -10.26 -29.36
C TRP A 340 -9.45 -11.79 -29.42
#